data_AF-U6DXR9-F1
#
_entry.id   AF-U6DXR9-F1
#
_cell.length_a   1.000
_cell.length_b   1.000
_cell.length_c   1.000
_cell.angle_alpha   90.00
_cell.angle_beta   90.00
_cell.angle_gamma   90.00
#
_symmetry.space_group_name_H-M   'P 1'
#
loop_
_entity.id
_entity.type
_entity.pdbx_description
1 polymer ?
#
loop_
_entity_poly.entity_id
_entity_poly.type
_entity_poly.pdbx_seq_one_letter_code
_entity_poly.pdbx_strand_id
1 'polypeptide(L)'
;LRRSGLLPATFRRGSALSEADCLAGWKPSVYHVLLILGLFAVLLSCCASAMYTSVEGWDYVDSLYFCFVTFSTIGFGDLVSSQHAAYRNQGLYRLGNFLFILLG
;
A
#
# COMPACT_ATOMS: atom_id res chain seq x y z
N LEU A 1 55.12 39.04 18.16
CA LEU A 1 54.90 37.66 18.65
C LEU A 1 53.40 37.36 18.69
N ARG A 2 52.81 36.96 17.55
CA ARG A 2 51.36 36.69 17.44
C ARG A 2 51.17 35.17 17.26
N ARG A 3 51.03 34.44 18.36
CA ARG A 3 50.56 33.05 18.31
C ARG A 3 49.04 33.06 18.53
N SER A 4 48.33 33.06 17.42
CA SER A 4 46.91 32.75 17.35
C SER A 4 46.68 31.36 17.94
N GLY A 5 45.87 31.29 19.00
CA GLY A 5 45.35 30.04 19.53
C GLY A 5 44.41 29.41 18.51
N LEU A 6 44.89 28.38 17.81
CA LEU A 6 44.10 27.53 16.93
C LEU A 6 43.29 26.56 17.80
N LEU A 7 41.98 26.78 17.86
CA LEU A 7 41.03 25.82 18.43
C LEU A 7 41.15 24.46 17.71
N PRO A 8 40.99 23.34 18.44
CA PRO A 8 41.14 22.01 17.86
C PRO A 8 40.02 21.74 16.86
N ALA A 9 40.38 21.67 15.58
CA ALA A 9 39.48 21.38 14.46
C ALA A 9 38.98 19.91 14.43
N THR A 10 39.26 19.14 15.47
CA THR A 10 39.00 17.70 15.54
C THR A 10 37.59 17.35 16.03
N PHE A 11 36.95 18.20 16.85
CA PHE A 11 35.61 17.91 17.38
C PHE A 11 34.49 18.10 16.34
N ARG A 12 34.57 19.16 15.51
CA ARG A 12 33.55 19.46 14.48
C ARG A 12 33.57 18.47 13.31
N ARG A 13 34.70 17.80 13.07
CA ARG A 13 34.86 16.82 11.98
C ARG A 13 34.20 15.48 12.32
N GLY A 14 34.19 15.08 13.58
CA GLY A 14 33.54 13.84 14.03
C GLY A 14 32.02 13.87 13.90
N SER A 15 31.38 15.00 14.28
CA SER A 15 29.92 15.15 14.14
C SER A 15 29.50 15.23 12.67
N ALA A 16 30.23 15.98 11.84
CA ALA A 16 29.92 16.12 10.42
C ALA A 16 30.11 14.82 9.61
N LEU A 17 31.09 13.98 9.98
CA LEU A 17 31.30 12.67 9.34
C LEU A 17 30.23 11.67 9.80
N SER A 18 29.86 11.69 11.09
CA SER A 18 28.74 10.90 11.64
C SER A 18 27.38 11.32 11.06
N GLU A 19 27.14 12.60 10.82
CA GLU A 19 25.93 13.10 10.15
C GLU A 19 25.92 12.72 8.66
N ALA A 20 27.06 12.79 7.97
CA ALA A 20 27.18 12.37 6.57
C ALA A 20 26.98 10.84 6.39
N ASP A 21 27.50 10.02 7.31
CA ASP A 21 27.29 8.56 7.32
C ASP A 21 25.82 8.20 7.63
N CYS A 22 25.15 8.94 8.52
CA CYS A 22 23.72 8.80 8.79
C CYS A 22 22.84 9.17 7.59
N LEU A 23 23.24 10.16 6.79
CA LEU A 23 22.52 10.58 5.58
C LEU A 23 22.79 9.66 4.37
N ALA A 24 23.96 9.00 4.32
CA ALA A 24 24.31 8.05 3.26
C ALA A 24 23.58 6.70 3.38
N GLY A 25 23.06 6.37 4.56
CA GLY A 25 22.33 5.12 4.83
C GLY A 25 20.87 5.12 4.36
N TRP A 26 20.30 6.26 3.99
CA TRP A 26 18.92 6.37 3.50
C TRP A 26 18.83 6.03 2.00
N LYS A 27 19.03 4.75 1.64
CA LYS A 27 18.39 4.21 0.44
C LYS A 27 17.05 3.62 0.88
N PRO A 28 15.89 4.27 0.63
CA PRO A 28 14.62 3.58 0.78
C PRO A 28 14.68 2.42 -0.20
N SER A 29 14.90 1.22 0.32
CA SER A 29 15.05 0.05 -0.52
C SER A 29 13.71 -0.15 -1.21
N VAL A 30 13.71 -0.10 -2.53
CA VAL A 30 12.51 -0.31 -3.37
C VAL A 30 11.76 -1.58 -2.95
N TYR A 31 12.48 -2.61 -2.50
CA TYR A 31 11.89 -3.85 -1.97
C TYR A 31 11.00 -3.67 -0.75
N HIS A 32 11.34 -2.78 0.18
CA HIS A 32 10.52 -2.53 1.38
C HIS A 32 9.25 -1.77 1.00
N VAL A 33 9.35 -0.81 0.08
CA VAL A 33 8.19 -0.07 -0.43
C VAL A 33 7.26 -1.00 -1.20
N LEU A 34 7.80 -1.83 -2.11
CA LEU A 34 7.02 -2.83 -2.85
C LEU A 34 6.39 -3.87 -1.93
N LEU A 35 7.11 -4.32 -0.90
CA LEU A 35 6.60 -5.30 0.07
C LEU A 35 5.45 -4.71 0.90
N ILE A 36 5.59 -3.47 1.39
CA ILE A 36 4.54 -2.80 2.16
C ILE A 36 3.31 -2.55 1.27
N LEU A 37 3.51 -2.07 0.04
CA LEU A 37 2.43 -1.83 -0.91
C LEU A 37 1.70 -3.14 -1.28
N GLY A 38 2.45 -4.21 -1.54
CA GLY A 38 1.91 -5.53 -1.86
C GLY A 38 1.14 -6.14 -0.68
N LEU A 39 1.69 -6.08 0.53
CA LEU A 39 0.98 -6.54 1.74
C LEU A 39 -0.30 -5.73 1.97
N PHE A 40 -0.25 -4.41 1.78
CA PHE A 40 -1.42 -3.57 1.91
C PHE A 40 -2.51 -3.94 0.89
N ALA A 41 -2.14 -4.14 -0.38
CA ALA A 41 -3.07 -4.59 -1.42
C ALA A 41 -3.68 -5.97 -1.12
N VAL A 42 -2.89 -6.91 -0.58
CA VAL A 42 -3.38 -8.24 -0.16
C VAL A 42 -4.34 -8.12 1.03
N LEU A 43 -4.02 -7.30 2.03
CA LEU A 43 -4.90 -7.07 3.18
C LEU A 43 -6.22 -6.45 2.76
N LEU A 44 -6.19 -5.43 1.88
CA LEU A 44 -7.41 -4.84 1.34
C LEU A 44 -8.21 -5.86 0.52
N SER A 45 -7.56 -6.69 -0.30
CA SER A 45 -8.22 -7.78 -1.03
C SER A 45 -8.88 -8.80 -0.11
N CYS A 46 -8.21 -9.21 0.98
CA CYS A 46 -8.78 -10.16 1.93
C CYS A 46 -9.97 -9.58 2.70
N CYS A 47 -9.89 -8.31 3.11
CA CYS A 47 -11.00 -7.60 3.75
C CYS A 47 -12.20 -7.46 2.81
N ALA A 48 -11.97 -7.01 1.59
CA ALA A 48 -13.02 -6.88 0.59
C ALA A 48 -13.61 -8.23 0.22
N SER A 49 -12.78 -9.26 -0.01
CA SER A 49 -13.22 -10.62 -0.29
C SER A 49 -14.13 -11.18 0.83
N ALA A 50 -13.78 -10.97 2.10
CA ALA A 50 -14.63 -11.37 3.22
C ALA A 50 -15.99 -10.66 3.21
N MET A 51 -16.02 -9.37 2.86
CA MET A 51 -17.27 -8.62 2.69
C MET A 51 -18.09 -9.17 1.51
N TYR A 52 -17.49 -9.37 0.34
CA TYR A 52 -18.19 -9.90 -0.84
C TYR A 52 -18.69 -11.33 -0.63
N THR A 53 -17.90 -12.20 -0.01
CA THR A 53 -18.32 -13.57 0.36
C THR A 53 -19.58 -13.53 1.23
N SER A 54 -19.64 -12.63 2.22
CA SER A 54 -20.80 -12.51 3.11
C SER A 54 -22.05 -11.91 2.45
N VAL A 55 -21.88 -11.14 1.37
CA VAL A 55 -22.94 -10.39 0.70
C VAL A 55 -23.45 -11.12 -0.53
N GLU A 56 -22.55 -11.53 -1.42
CA GLU A 56 -22.84 -12.19 -2.70
C GLU A 56 -23.02 -13.70 -2.52
N GLY A 57 -22.58 -14.27 -1.39
CA GLY A 57 -22.55 -15.72 -1.18
C GLY A 57 -21.56 -16.42 -2.13
N TRP A 58 -20.65 -15.67 -2.73
CA TRP A 58 -19.57 -16.19 -3.57
C TRP A 58 -18.59 -16.98 -2.74
N ASP A 59 -17.90 -17.94 -3.36
CA ASP A 59 -16.80 -18.61 -2.69
C ASP A 59 -15.71 -17.59 -2.35
N TYR A 60 -14.99 -17.83 -1.25
CA TYR A 60 -13.97 -16.91 -0.77
C TYR A 60 -12.86 -16.74 -1.82
N VAL A 61 -12.56 -17.80 -2.56
CA VAL A 61 -11.55 -17.83 -3.63
C VAL A 61 -11.96 -16.94 -4.81
N ASP A 62 -13.24 -16.97 -5.20
CA ASP A 62 -13.76 -16.16 -6.31
C ASP A 62 -13.77 -14.66 -5.95
N SER A 63 -14.16 -14.35 -4.72
CA SER A 63 -14.16 -12.98 -4.18
C SER A 63 -12.74 -12.41 -4.07
N LEU A 64 -11.75 -13.26 -3.75
CA LEU A 64 -10.33 -12.89 -3.66
C LEU A 64 -9.71 -12.69 -5.04
N TYR A 65 -10.06 -13.53 -6.01
CA TYR A 65 -9.68 -13.35 -7.41
C TYR A 65 -10.19 -12.01 -7.96
N PHE A 66 -11.47 -11.69 -7.74
CA PHE A 66 -12.04 -10.41 -8.16
C PHE A 66 -11.30 -9.20 -7.58
N CYS A 67 -11.00 -9.23 -6.27
CA CYS A 67 -10.26 -8.16 -5.62
C CYS A 67 -8.83 -8.04 -6.16
N PHE A 68 -8.12 -9.15 -6.34
CA PHE A 68 -6.77 -9.16 -6.88
C PHE A 68 -6.72 -8.63 -8.32
N VAL A 69 -7.64 -9.05 -9.18
CA VAL A 69 -7.74 -8.59 -10.58
C VAL A 69 -8.05 -7.09 -10.67
N THR A 70 -8.81 -6.56 -9.71
CA THR A 70 -9.13 -5.13 -9.61
C THR A 70 -7.93 -4.31 -9.11
N PHE A 71 -7.28 -4.70 -8.01
CA PHE A 71 -6.10 -4.01 -7.47
C PHE A 71 -4.87 -4.10 -8.37
N SER A 72 -4.71 -5.20 -9.11
CA SER A 72 -3.66 -5.32 -10.11
C SER A 72 -3.96 -4.49 -11.38
N THR A 73 -5.13 -3.84 -11.44
CA THR A 73 -5.64 -3.10 -12.61
C THR A 73 -5.74 -3.94 -13.89
N ILE A 74 -5.65 -5.27 -13.78
CA ILE A 74 -5.81 -6.20 -14.91
C ILE A 74 -7.25 -6.12 -15.43
N GLY A 75 -8.23 -6.11 -14.52
CA GLY A 75 -9.62 -5.76 -14.83
C GLY A 75 -10.28 -6.61 -15.91
N PHE A 76 -10.16 -7.94 -15.88
CA PHE A 76 -10.80 -8.83 -16.88
C PHE A 76 -12.32 -8.63 -17.00
N GLY A 77 -12.99 -8.29 -15.89
CA GLY A 77 -14.44 -8.02 -15.87
C GLY A 77 -15.31 -9.26 -16.07
N ASP A 78 -14.77 -10.45 -15.84
CA ASP A 78 -15.44 -11.75 -15.93
C ASP A 78 -16.37 -12.02 -14.73
N LEU A 79 -15.93 -11.62 -13.53
CA LEU A 79 -16.73 -11.64 -12.31
C LEU A 79 -17.26 -10.23 -12.03
N VAL A 80 -18.56 -10.02 -12.22
CA VAL A 80 -19.24 -8.76 -11.91
C VAL A 80 -20.29 -9.01 -10.83
N SER A 81 -20.08 -8.37 -9.68
CA SER A 81 -21.00 -8.41 -8.53
C SER A 81 -22.29 -7.63 -8.87
N SER A 82 -23.26 -8.30 -9.49
CA SER A 82 -24.60 -7.75 -9.80
C SER A 82 -25.60 -8.74 -10.41
N GLN A 83 -25.29 -10.04 -10.49
CA GLN A 83 -26.16 -10.99 -11.19
C GLN A 83 -27.42 -11.36 -10.39
N HIS A 84 -27.42 -11.22 -9.05
CA HIS A 84 -28.60 -11.49 -8.23
C HIS A 84 -29.40 -10.22 -7.89
N ALA A 85 -30.59 -10.11 -8.48
CA ALA A 85 -31.47 -8.94 -8.47
C ALA A 85 -32.18 -8.61 -7.13
N ALA A 86 -31.67 -9.05 -5.98
CA ALA A 86 -32.41 -8.99 -4.69
C ALA A 86 -31.70 -8.25 -3.55
N TYR A 87 -30.79 -7.32 -3.84
CA TYR A 87 -30.16 -6.52 -2.78
C TYR A 87 -30.97 -5.26 -2.45
N ARG A 88 -31.46 -5.17 -1.21
CA ARG A 88 -32.22 -4.03 -0.66
C ARG A 88 -31.53 -2.67 -0.86
N ASN A 89 -30.20 -2.65 -0.93
CA ASN A 89 -29.36 -1.44 -0.97
C ASN A 89 -28.41 -1.42 -2.19
N GLN A 90 -28.92 -1.70 -3.40
CA GLN A 90 -28.13 -1.69 -4.66
C GLN A 90 -27.25 -0.44 -4.85
N GLY A 91 -27.71 0.74 -4.42
CA GLY A 91 -26.94 1.99 -4.56
C GLY A 91 -25.66 1.99 -3.74
N LEU A 92 -25.68 1.49 -2.51
CA LEU A 92 -24.52 1.49 -1.63
C LEU A 92 -23.47 0.46 -2.08
N TYR A 93 -23.91 -0.69 -2.60
CA TYR A 93 -23.02 -1.68 -3.21
C TYR A 93 -22.35 -1.18 -4.48
N ARG A 94 -23.12 -0.50 -5.35
CA ARG A 94 -22.56 0.14 -6.54
C ARG A 94 -21.55 1.22 -6.18
N LEU A 95 -21.85 2.03 -5.16
CA LEU A 95 -20.93 3.05 -4.67
C LEU A 95 -19.68 2.43 -4.04
N GLY A 96 -19.83 1.35 -3.26
CA GLY A 96 -18.74 0.59 -2.66
C GLY A 96 -17.81 0.00 -3.74
N ASN A 97 -18.37 -0.63 -4.77
CA ASN A 97 -17.62 -1.08 -5.94
C ASN A 97 -16.89 0.08 -6.63
N PHE A 98 -17.57 1.21 -6.84
CA PHE A 98 -16.97 2.38 -7.48
C PHE A 98 -15.80 2.94 -6.68
N LEU A 99 -15.98 3.07 -5.36
CA LEU A 99 -14.92 3.52 -4.47
C LEU A 99 -13.78 2.51 -4.41
N PHE A 100 -14.08 1.21 -4.43
CA PHE A 100 -13.08 0.15 -4.45
C PHE A 100 -12.24 0.16 -5.73
N ILE A 101 -12.90 0.37 -6.88
CA ILE A 101 -12.23 0.55 -8.18
C ILE A 101 -11.45 1.87 -8.25
N LEU A 102 -11.90 2.93 -7.55
CA LEU A 102 -11.19 4.21 -7.45
C LEU A 102 -9.99 4.18 -6.50
N LEU A 103 -10.00 3.28 -5.52
CA LEU A 103 -9.02 3.22 -4.43
C LEU A 103 -7.91 2.20 -4.69
N GLY A 104 -8.14 1.23 -5.58
CA GLY A 104 -7.08 0.43 -6.22
C GLY A 104 -6.34 1.22 -7.28
#